data_AF-A0A7G5EHC4-F1
#
_entry.id   AF-A0A7G5EHC4-F1
#
_cell.length_a   1.000
_cell.length_b   1.000
_cell.length_c   1.000
_cell.angle_alpha   90.00
_cell.angle_beta   90.00
_cell.angle_gamma   90.00
#
_symmetry.space_group_name_H-M   'P 1'
#
loop_
_entity.id
_entity.type
_entity.pdbx_description
1 polymer ?
#
loop_
_entity_poly.entity_id
_entity_poly.type
_entity_poly.pdbx_seq_one_letter_code
_entity_poly.pdbx_strand_id
1 'polypeptide(L)'
;MPDKDPHTPPDSEETKINTTRKQQPHDPGTQAKMPHEKDQSVGETSPQPSPEMEQAHTDLKRGLVDTDARAPDGRPKGSKQPAS
;
A
#
# COMPACT_ATOMS: atom_id res chain seq x y z
N MET A 1 -23.08 -20.42 -27.37
CA MET A 1 -22.15 -20.15 -26.26
C MET A 1 -21.22 -21.35 -26.14
N PRO A 2 -19.91 -21.10 -26.18
CA PRO A 2 -19.10 -21.53 -25.04
C PRO A 2 -18.05 -20.47 -24.63
N ASP A 3 -17.82 -20.45 -23.32
CA ASP A 3 -16.83 -19.67 -22.57
C ASP A 3 -15.38 -20.00 -22.94
N LYS A 4 -14.48 -19.01 -22.76
CA LYS A 4 -13.11 -19.12 -22.19
C LYS A 4 -12.33 -17.82 -22.36
N ASP A 5 -12.25 -17.02 -21.31
CA ASP A 5 -11.10 -16.12 -21.13
C ASP A 5 -9.99 -16.90 -20.42
N PRO A 6 -8.75 -16.77 -20.91
CA PRO A 6 -7.65 -16.53 -19.98
C PRO A 6 -7.00 -15.22 -20.38
N HIS A 7 -7.07 -14.24 -19.48
CA HIS A 7 -6.19 -13.07 -19.53
C HIS A 7 -4.78 -13.59 -19.30
N THR A 8 -4.09 -13.96 -20.38
CA THR A 8 -2.66 -14.23 -20.39
C THR A 8 -1.99 -12.97 -19.85
N PRO A 9 -1.24 -13.03 -18.73
CA PRO A 9 -0.39 -11.90 -18.39
C PRO A 9 0.53 -11.67 -19.59
N PRO A 10 0.71 -10.43 -20.08
CA PRO A 10 1.68 -10.20 -21.15
C PRO A 10 3.01 -10.79 -20.67
N ASP A 11 3.65 -11.57 -21.55
CA ASP A 11 5.00 -12.07 -21.35
C ASP A 11 5.82 -10.97 -20.71
N SER A 12 6.44 -11.29 -19.57
CA SER A 12 7.37 -10.38 -18.91
C SER A 12 8.55 -10.19 -19.85
N GLU A 13 8.42 -9.23 -20.76
CA GLU A 13 9.53 -8.68 -21.51
C GLU A 13 10.51 -8.14 -20.47
N GLU A 14 11.49 -8.97 -20.15
CA GLU A 14 12.64 -8.65 -19.35
C GLU A 14 13.18 -7.32 -19.89
N THR A 15 13.04 -6.25 -19.12
CA THR A 15 13.38 -4.89 -19.57
C THR A 15 14.89 -4.82 -19.72
N LYS A 16 15.39 -5.14 -20.91
CA LYS A 16 16.81 -5.05 -21.26
C LYS A 16 17.20 -3.58 -21.30
N ILE A 17 17.67 -3.06 -20.16
CA ILE A 17 18.20 -1.70 -20.08
C ILE A 17 19.54 -1.65 -20.82
N ASN A 18 19.59 -0.85 -21.89
CA ASN A 18 20.84 -0.61 -22.62
C ASN A 18 21.71 0.37 -21.84
N THR A 19 22.63 -0.14 -21.01
CA THR A 19 23.51 0.67 -20.16
C THR A 19 24.55 1.50 -20.94
N THR A 20 24.74 1.21 -22.23
CA THR A 20 25.66 1.93 -23.12
C THR A 20 25.02 3.22 -23.66
N ARG A 21 23.69 3.27 -23.77
CA ARG A 21 22.96 4.44 -24.25
C ARG A 21 22.90 5.51 -23.16
N LYS A 22 23.37 6.72 -23.47
CA LYS A 22 23.15 7.91 -22.62
C LYS A 22 21.65 8.22 -22.57
N GLN A 23 21.10 8.34 -21.35
CA GLN A 23 19.72 8.78 -21.14
C GLN A 23 19.49 10.14 -21.79
N GLN A 24 18.42 10.23 -22.57
CA GLN A 24 17.92 11.46 -23.19
C GLN A 24 16.85 12.08 -22.29
N PRO A 25 16.64 13.41 -22.32
CA PRO A 25 15.67 14.10 -21.45
C PRO A 25 14.21 13.64 -21.56
N HIS A 26 13.88 12.92 -22.64
CA HIS A 26 12.55 12.37 -22.91
C HIS A 26 12.45 10.86 -22.62
N ASP A 27 13.53 10.21 -22.19
CA ASP A 27 13.49 8.80 -21.86
C ASP A 27 12.64 8.58 -20.58
N PRO A 28 11.80 7.54 -20.53
CA PRO A 28 10.95 7.28 -19.38
C PRO A 28 11.80 7.08 -18.12
N GLY A 29 11.44 7.77 -17.03
CA GLY A 29 12.15 7.71 -15.75
C GLY A 29 13.26 8.75 -15.57
N THR A 30 13.65 9.52 -16.59
CA THR A 30 14.63 10.63 -16.41
C THR A 30 14.12 11.76 -15.51
N GLN A 31 12.81 11.91 -15.39
CA GLN A 31 12.16 12.86 -14.48
C GLN A 31 11.76 12.23 -13.14
N ALA A 32 12.04 10.94 -12.93
CA ALA A 32 11.70 10.28 -11.68
C ALA A 32 12.67 10.71 -10.59
N LYS A 33 12.14 11.25 -9.50
CA LYS A 33 12.91 11.60 -8.31
C LYS A 33 13.60 10.38 -7.73
N MET A 34 14.82 10.56 -7.26
CA MET A 34 15.54 9.54 -6.49
C MET A 34 14.83 9.28 -5.15
N PRO A 35 14.99 8.10 -4.51
CA PRO A 35 14.37 7.81 -3.21
C PRO A 35 14.61 8.90 -2.17
N HIS A 36 15.86 9.36 -2.02
CA HIS A 36 16.22 10.45 -1.10
C HIS A 36 15.62 11.83 -1.47
N GLU A 37 15.22 12.03 -2.73
CA GLU A 37 14.57 13.27 -3.18
C GLU A 37 13.06 13.20 -2.93
N LYS A 38 12.47 12.01 -3.06
CA LYS A 38 11.08 11.75 -2.68
C LYS A 38 10.88 11.95 -1.18
N ASP A 39 11.81 11.47 -0.36
CA ASP A 39 11.75 11.61 1.10
C ASP A 39 11.76 13.09 1.55
N GLN A 40 12.41 13.96 0.79
CA GLN A 40 12.46 15.41 1.04
C GLN A 40 11.38 16.19 0.27
N SER A 41 10.58 15.52 -0.57
CA SER A 41 9.53 16.15 -1.36
C SER A 41 8.28 16.35 -0.52
N VAL A 42 7.75 17.58 -0.55
CA VAL A 42 6.42 17.88 -0.01
C VAL A 42 5.35 17.42 -1.01
N GLY A 43 4.30 16.76 -0.53
CA GLY A 43 3.12 16.40 -1.34
C GLY A 43 3.18 15.06 -2.08
N GLU A 44 4.18 14.20 -1.84
CA GLU A 44 4.16 12.80 -2.33
C GLU A 44 3.08 11.97 -1.60
N THR A 45 2.71 12.38 -0.37
CA THR A 45 1.60 11.81 0.38
C THR A 45 0.33 12.64 0.21
N SER A 46 -0.84 11.99 0.14
CA SER A 46 -2.13 12.70 0.15
C SER A 46 -2.24 13.60 1.39
N PRO A 47 -2.67 14.87 1.25
CA PRO A 47 -2.87 15.76 2.39
C PRO A 47 -4.08 15.36 3.24
N GLN A 48 -5.03 14.63 2.65
CA GLN A 48 -6.22 14.14 3.34
C GLN A 48 -6.04 12.65 3.70
N PRO A 49 -6.46 12.24 4.91
CA PRO A 49 -6.51 10.84 5.28
C PRO A 49 -7.48 10.08 4.36
N SER A 50 -7.25 8.77 4.20
CA SER A 50 -8.23 7.95 3.48
C SER A 50 -9.52 7.81 4.30
N PRO A 51 -10.67 7.55 3.66
CA PRO A 51 -11.94 7.37 4.37
C PRO A 51 -11.89 6.29 5.46
N GLU A 52 -11.13 5.21 5.22
CA GLU A 52 -10.94 4.12 6.17
C GLU A 52 -10.18 4.58 7.42
N MET A 53 -9.19 5.48 7.25
CA MET A 53 -8.47 6.05 8.38
C MET A 53 -9.36 6.96 9.24
N GLU A 54 -10.23 7.75 8.62
CA GLU A 54 -11.18 8.60 9.34
C GLU A 54 -12.19 7.77 10.14
N GLN A 55 -12.67 6.68 9.55
CA GLN A 55 -13.58 5.74 10.20
C GLN A 55 -12.90 5.08 11.40
N ALA A 56 -11.71 4.50 11.22
CA ALA A 56 -10.97 3.84 12.29
C ALA A 56 -10.71 4.79 13.48
N HIS A 57 -10.34 6.04 13.18
CA HIS A 57 -10.17 7.06 14.22
C HIS A 57 -11.49 7.38 14.96
N THR A 58 -12.61 7.44 14.25
CA THR A 58 -13.93 7.64 14.85
C THR A 58 -14.34 6.45 15.73
N ASP A 59 -14.04 5.23 15.30
CA ASP A 59 -14.31 4.00 16.06
C ASP A 59 -13.49 3.96 17.36
N LEU A 60 -12.19 4.27 17.29
CA LEU A 60 -11.34 4.42 18.48
C LEU A 60 -11.86 5.51 19.43
N LYS A 61 -12.29 6.67 18.90
CA LYS A 61 -12.91 7.74 19.71
C LYS A 61 -14.20 7.30 20.40
N ARG A 62 -14.96 6.39 19.79
CA ARG A 62 -16.17 5.79 20.36
C ARG A 62 -15.86 4.65 21.35
N GLY A 63 -14.58 4.29 21.52
CA GLY A 63 -14.15 3.18 22.37
C GLY A 63 -14.36 1.80 21.74
N LEU A 64 -14.59 1.73 20.42
CA LEU A 64 -14.57 0.45 19.72
C LEU A 64 -13.12 -0.06 19.71
N VAL A 65 -12.97 -1.33 20.06
CA VAL A 65 -11.68 -2.02 20.09
C VAL A 65 -11.62 -2.93 18.89
N ASP A 66 -10.46 -2.99 18.26
CA ASP A 66 -10.18 -3.98 17.23
C ASP A 66 -10.33 -5.40 17.81
N THR A 67 -11.37 -6.10 17.35
CA THR A 67 -11.71 -7.44 17.80
C THR A 67 -10.92 -8.52 17.07
N ASP A 68 -10.35 -8.22 15.90
CA ASP A 68 -9.52 -9.18 15.16
C ASP A 68 -8.10 -9.24 15.72
N ALA A 69 -7.66 -8.16 16.36
CA ALA A 69 -6.36 -8.09 17.01
C ALA A 69 -6.25 -9.16 18.10
N ARG A 70 -5.29 -10.07 17.94
CA ARG A 70 -4.96 -11.08 18.94
C ARG A 70 -3.79 -10.65 19.81
N ALA A 71 -3.87 -10.99 21.09
CA ALA A 71 -2.73 -10.95 21.99
C ALA A 71 -1.72 -12.07 21.63
N PRO A 72 -0.50 -12.04 22.18
CA PRO A 72 0.51 -13.08 21.90
C PRO A 72 0.06 -14.50 22.23
N ASP A 73 -0.92 -14.64 23.12
CA ASP A 73 -1.56 -15.91 23.51
C ASP A 73 -2.70 -16.35 22.57
N GLY A 74 -2.95 -15.58 21.49
CA GLY A 74 -3.96 -15.88 20.48
C GLY A 74 -5.40 -15.47 20.84
N ARG A 75 -5.64 -14.81 21.98
CA ARG A 75 -6.97 -14.34 22.39
C ARG A 75 -7.32 -12.98 21.78
N PRO A 76 -8.59 -12.69 21.44
CA PRO A 76 -9.00 -11.36 20.99
C PRO A 76 -8.69 -10.30 22.05
N LYS A 77 -8.00 -9.22 21.68
CA LYS A 77 -7.62 -8.13 22.59
C LYS A 77 -8.83 -7.40 23.17
N GLY A 78 -9.95 -7.37 22.45
CA GLY A 78 -11.21 -6.79 22.93
C GLY A 78 -12.04 -7.69 23.87
N SER A 79 -11.58 -8.90 24.20
CA SER A 79 -12.33 -9.78 25.11
C SER A 79 -12.25 -9.29 26.55
N LYS A 80 -13.41 -9.16 27.22
CA LYS A 80 -13.46 -8.89 28.67
C LYS A 80 -12.90 -10.12 29.39
N GLN A 81 -11.98 -9.91 30.34
CA GLN A 81 -11.53 -10.96 31.24
C GLN A 81 -12.76 -11.58 31.95
N PRO A 82 -12.91 -12.91 31.99
CA PRO A 82 -13.96 -13.50 32.81
C PRO A 82 -13.71 -13.12 34.27
N ALA A 83 -14.76 -12.70 34.97
CA ALA A 83 -14.69 -12.45 36.41
C ALA A 83 -14.22 -13.74 37.12
N SER A 84 -13.15 -13.64 37.89
CA SER A 84 -12.67 -14.70 38.78
C SER A 84 -13.52 -14.79 40.03
#